data_AF-A0A2V2NGZ3-F1
#
_entry.id   AF-A0A2V2NGZ3-F1
#
_cell.length_a   1.000
_cell.length_b   1.000
_cell.length_c   1.000
_cell.angle_alpha   90.00
_cell.angle_beta   90.00
_cell.angle_gamma   90.00
#
_symmetry.space_group_name_H-M   'P 1'
#
loop_
_entity.id
_entity.type
_entity.pdbx_description
1 polymer ?
#
loop_
_entity_poly.entity_id
_entity_poly.type
_entity_poly.pdbx_seq_one_letter_code
_entity_poly.pdbx_strand_id
1 'polypeptide(L)'
;MKEYSSICQSCAMPFMKDEDHGTEQDGRLSDLYCRYCYQNGEFTDKDSTVEKMAELGAGMISQMYGMPIEKARVFMTSQIKTLKRWSGRIIPSCQSCGMPLFSPEDAGTEKDGTPSSLYCLHCYQHGAFTEPDLTQEEMVKKCAPFLVGQFEMPLEKAEEMSKIYTSTLSRWK
;
A
#
# COMPACT_ATOMS: atom_id res chain seq x y z
N MET A 1 16.32 -9.93 -10.17
CA MET A 1 14.84 -9.98 -10.27
C MET A 1 14.37 -8.59 -10.67
N LYS A 2 13.47 -8.46 -11.64
CA LYS A 2 12.92 -7.17 -12.08
C LYS A 2 11.90 -6.73 -11.04
N GLU A 3 12.07 -5.54 -10.45
CA GLU A 3 11.10 -5.00 -9.49
C GLU A 3 9.89 -4.45 -10.26
N TYR A 4 8.69 -4.91 -9.94
CA TYR A 4 7.44 -4.49 -10.57
C TYR A 4 6.41 -4.15 -9.49
N SER A 5 5.60 -3.12 -9.74
CA SER A 5 4.57 -2.65 -8.81
C SER A 5 3.29 -2.29 -9.56
N SER A 6 2.12 -2.58 -8.98
CA SER A 6 0.81 -2.17 -9.51
C SER A 6 0.43 -0.74 -9.17
N ILE A 7 1.25 -0.07 -8.35
CA ILE A 7 1.10 1.34 -7.96
C ILE A 7 2.41 2.09 -8.18
N CYS A 8 2.34 3.39 -8.41
CA CYS A 8 3.50 4.25 -8.48
C CYS A 8 4.23 4.31 -7.14
N GLN A 9 5.48 3.89 -7.12
CA GLN A 9 6.38 3.88 -5.96
C GLN A 9 6.95 5.28 -5.59
N SER A 10 6.29 6.35 -6.06
CA SER A 10 6.52 7.74 -5.66
C SER A 10 5.26 8.39 -5.08
N CYS A 11 4.09 8.19 -5.69
CA CYS A 11 2.85 8.89 -5.33
C CYS A 11 1.67 7.97 -4.98
N ALA A 12 1.87 6.64 -4.94
CA ALA A 12 0.84 5.62 -4.73
C ALA A 12 -0.30 5.56 -5.77
N MET A 13 -0.22 6.33 -6.86
CA MET A 13 -1.22 6.28 -7.93
C MET A 13 -1.24 4.89 -8.58
N PRO A 14 -2.42 4.24 -8.73
CA PRO A 14 -2.51 2.93 -9.37
C PRO A 14 -2.18 3.02 -10.86
N PHE A 15 -1.58 1.95 -11.40
CA PHE A 15 -1.45 1.76 -12.84
C PHE A 15 -2.67 1.02 -13.37
N MET A 16 -3.40 1.64 -14.28
CA MET A 16 -4.59 1.05 -14.90
C MET A 16 -4.30 0.62 -16.34
N LYS A 17 -3.34 1.28 -16.99
CA LYS A 17 -2.93 1.05 -18.37
C LYS A 17 -1.47 1.43 -18.57
N ASP A 18 -0.87 0.92 -19.64
CA ASP A 18 0.55 1.14 -19.95
C ASP A 18 0.91 2.64 -20.04
N GLU A 19 0.00 3.50 -20.49
CA GLU A 19 0.24 4.95 -20.60
C GLU A 19 0.30 5.67 -19.24
N ASP A 20 -0.02 5.00 -18.14
CA ASP A 20 0.15 5.56 -16.79
C ASP A 20 1.61 5.47 -16.34
N HIS A 21 2.41 4.58 -16.94
CA HIS A 21 3.81 4.37 -16.60
C HIS A 21 4.71 5.50 -17.10
N GLY A 22 5.74 5.82 -16.30
CA GLY A 22 6.80 6.73 -16.67
C GLY A 22 7.78 6.09 -17.66
N THR A 23 8.86 6.80 -17.98
CA THR A 23 9.87 6.32 -18.93
C THR A 23 11.27 6.26 -18.32
N GLU A 24 11.96 5.18 -18.62
CA GLU A 24 13.39 5.00 -18.38
C GLU A 24 14.22 5.83 -19.37
N GLN A 25 15.52 5.99 -19.12
CA GLN A 25 16.41 6.76 -20.00
C GLN A 25 16.48 6.22 -21.43
N ASP A 26 16.31 4.90 -21.59
CA ASP A 26 16.28 4.21 -22.89
C ASP A 26 14.90 4.23 -23.57
N GLY A 27 13.93 4.93 -22.98
CA GLY A 27 12.57 5.08 -23.50
C GLY A 27 11.62 3.93 -23.16
N ARG A 28 12.08 2.86 -22.47
CA ARG A 28 11.17 1.81 -21.97
C ARG A 28 10.24 2.36 -20.89
N LEU A 29 9.08 1.72 -20.72
CA LEU A 29 8.19 2.05 -19.61
C LEU A 29 8.81 1.66 -18.27
N SER A 30 8.62 2.49 -17.26
CA SER A 30 9.07 2.23 -15.91
C SER A 30 8.15 1.24 -15.20
N ASP A 31 8.72 0.19 -14.62
CA ASP A 31 7.95 -0.81 -13.86
C ASP A 31 7.46 -0.30 -12.48
N LEU A 32 7.94 0.87 -12.04
CA LEU A 32 7.78 1.36 -10.67
C LEU A 32 7.15 2.74 -10.55
N TYR A 33 7.31 3.62 -11.55
CA TYR A 33 6.93 5.01 -11.42
C TYR A 33 5.96 5.43 -12.52
N CYS A 34 5.02 6.32 -12.19
CA CYS A 34 4.07 6.86 -13.17
C CYS A 34 4.66 8.01 -13.98
N ARG A 35 4.04 8.29 -15.12
CA ARG A 35 4.41 9.39 -16.04
C ARG A 35 4.40 10.77 -15.42
N TYR A 36 3.68 10.97 -14.32
CA TYR A 36 3.65 12.26 -13.62
C TYR A 36 4.86 12.43 -12.70
N CYS A 37 5.38 11.34 -12.15
CA CYS A 37 6.50 11.37 -11.21
C CYS A 37 7.86 11.15 -11.88
N TYR A 38 7.93 10.38 -12.97
CA TYR A 38 9.19 9.93 -13.54
C TYR A 38 9.15 9.92 -15.08
N GLN A 39 10.12 10.57 -15.71
CA GLN A 39 10.26 10.66 -17.16
C GLN A 39 11.73 10.67 -17.56
N ASN A 40 12.06 9.94 -18.62
CA ASN A 40 13.38 9.89 -19.24
C ASN A 40 14.50 9.55 -18.25
N GLY A 41 14.23 8.65 -17.30
CA GLY A 41 15.22 8.24 -16.30
C GLY A 41 15.31 9.14 -15.06
N GLU A 42 14.49 10.19 -14.95
CA GLU A 42 14.57 11.16 -13.86
C GLU A 42 13.20 11.48 -13.22
N PHE A 43 13.21 11.81 -11.93
CA PHE A 43 12.02 12.36 -11.27
C PHE A 43 11.73 13.78 -11.76
N THR A 44 10.46 14.04 -12.09
CA THR A 44 9.99 15.33 -12.62
C THR A 44 10.07 16.46 -11.59
N ASP A 45 9.91 16.13 -10.31
CA ASP A 45 10.08 17.03 -9.17
C ASP A 45 11.12 16.44 -8.22
N LYS A 46 12.40 16.80 -8.39
CA LYS A 46 13.54 16.20 -7.67
C LYS A 46 13.56 16.58 -6.18
N ASP A 47 13.12 17.79 -5.86
CA ASP A 47 13.12 18.35 -4.50
C ASP A 47 11.80 18.10 -3.75
N SER A 48 10.93 17.26 -4.31
CA SER A 48 9.65 16.90 -3.69
C SER A 48 9.86 16.20 -2.34
N THR A 49 8.91 16.41 -1.43
CA THR A 49 8.91 15.78 -0.11
C THR A 49 7.74 14.81 0.03
N VAL A 50 7.83 13.94 1.04
CA VAL A 50 6.72 13.05 1.43
C VAL A 50 5.46 13.87 1.73
N GLU A 51 5.60 14.97 2.47
CA GLU A 51 4.49 15.82 2.90
C GLU A 51 3.79 16.46 1.69
N LYS A 52 4.57 16.96 0.71
CA LYS A 52 4.03 17.51 -0.53
C LYS A 52 3.25 16.46 -1.33
N MET A 53 3.78 15.24 -1.42
CA MET A 53 3.10 14.15 -2.13
C MET A 53 1.87 13.64 -1.39
N ALA A 54 1.92 13.60 -0.06
CA ALA A 54 0.77 13.24 0.77
C ALA A 54 -0.37 14.26 0.62
N GLU A 55 -0.04 15.56 0.55
CA GLU A 55 -1.02 16.63 0.34
C GLU A 55 -1.82 16.44 -0.95
N LEU A 56 -1.15 16.07 -2.05
CA LEU A 56 -1.79 15.83 -3.35
C LEU A 56 -2.84 14.71 -3.28
N GLY A 57 -2.55 13.63 -2.53
CA GLY A 57 -3.50 12.52 -2.35
C GLY A 57 -4.57 12.77 -1.29
N ALA A 58 -4.28 13.61 -0.28
CA ALA A 58 -5.14 13.79 0.88
C ALA A 58 -6.51 14.37 0.50
N GLY A 59 -6.56 15.33 -0.42
CA GLY A 59 -7.82 15.89 -0.90
C GLY A 59 -8.73 14.84 -1.55
N MET A 60 -8.15 13.97 -2.37
CA MET A 60 -8.88 12.89 -3.05
C MET A 60 -9.43 11.86 -2.05
N ILE A 61 -8.59 11.40 -1.11
CA ILE A 61 -9.02 10.43 -0.08
C ILE A 61 -10.07 11.03 0.85
N SER A 62 -9.88 12.29 1.26
CA SER A 62 -10.85 13.02 2.10
C SER A 62 -12.22 13.07 1.43
N GLN A 63 -12.28 13.47 0.16
CA GLN A 63 -13.53 13.55 -0.59
C GLN A 63 -14.16 12.18 -0.84
N MET A 64 -13.37 11.17 -1.22
CA MET A 64 -13.87 9.85 -1.62
C MET A 64 -14.38 9.03 -0.43
N TYR A 65 -13.67 9.10 0.70
CA TYR A 65 -13.93 8.26 1.86
C TYR A 65 -14.48 9.03 3.07
N GLY A 66 -14.78 10.32 2.93
CA GLY A 66 -15.35 11.14 4.00
C GLY A 66 -14.41 11.34 5.19
N MET A 67 -13.10 11.17 4.97
CA MET A 67 -12.08 11.35 6.00
C MET A 67 -11.83 12.85 6.24
N PRO A 68 -11.74 13.35 7.49
CA PRO A 68 -11.31 14.72 7.73
C PRO A 68 -9.96 15.00 7.06
N ILE A 69 -9.78 16.17 6.44
CA ILE A 69 -8.60 16.45 5.62
C ILE A 69 -7.27 16.27 6.38
N GLU A 70 -7.23 16.65 7.66
CA GLU A 70 -6.03 16.43 8.50
C GLU A 70 -5.71 14.95 8.70
N LYS A 71 -6.75 14.11 8.87
CA LYS A 71 -6.58 12.65 8.96
C LYS A 71 -6.18 12.06 7.62
N ALA A 72 -6.70 12.59 6.52
CA ALA A 72 -6.32 12.19 5.17
C ALA A 72 -4.84 12.49 4.89
N ARG A 73 -4.32 13.62 5.38
CA ARG A 73 -2.87 13.91 5.33
C ARG A 73 -2.05 12.91 6.11
N VAL A 74 -2.47 12.54 7.33
CA VAL A 74 -1.77 11.52 8.14
C VAL A 74 -1.82 10.15 7.46
N PHE A 75 -2.97 9.75 6.94
CA PHE A 75 -3.16 8.52 6.19
C PHE A 75 -2.23 8.48 4.98
N MET A 76 -2.29 9.50 4.12
CA MET A 76 -1.45 9.59 2.92
C MET A 76 0.02 9.67 3.26
N THR A 77 0.42 10.42 4.29
CA THR A 77 1.82 10.46 4.75
C THR A 77 2.31 9.06 5.12
N SER A 78 1.47 8.28 5.81
CA SER A 78 1.81 6.90 6.18
C SER A 78 1.99 6.01 4.95
N GLN A 79 1.13 6.16 3.92
CA GLN A 79 1.26 5.41 2.66
C GLN A 79 2.49 5.84 1.86
N ILE A 80 2.68 7.15 1.66
CA ILE A 80 3.78 7.72 0.86
C ILE A 80 5.13 7.34 1.47
N LYS A 81 5.32 7.42 2.79
CA LYS A 81 6.60 7.04 3.44
C LYS A 81 7.03 5.60 3.18
N THR A 82 6.10 4.72 2.83
CA THR A 82 6.44 3.31 2.56
C THR A 82 7.00 3.07 1.15
N LEU A 83 6.74 3.98 0.19
CA LEU A 83 7.05 3.76 -1.21
C LEU A 83 8.55 3.87 -1.48
N LYS A 84 9.05 3.12 -2.49
CA LYS A 84 10.49 2.99 -2.79
C LYS A 84 11.24 4.31 -2.88
N ARG A 85 10.65 5.35 -3.49
CA ARG A 85 11.31 6.67 -3.61
C ARG A 85 11.71 7.24 -2.25
N TRP A 86 10.93 6.99 -1.22
CA TRP A 86 11.05 7.61 0.10
C TRP A 86 11.71 6.68 1.11
N SER A 87 11.38 5.38 1.07
CA SER A 87 11.92 4.37 1.98
C SER A 87 13.25 3.77 1.49
N GLY A 88 13.63 4.00 0.23
CA GLY A 88 14.82 3.44 -0.41
C GLY A 88 14.67 1.97 -0.84
N ARG A 89 13.55 1.32 -0.54
CA ARG A 89 13.29 -0.09 -0.90
C ARG A 89 11.82 -0.36 -1.14
N ILE A 90 11.50 -1.44 -1.83
CA ILE A 90 10.10 -1.91 -1.89
C ILE A 90 9.74 -2.48 -0.51
N ILE A 91 8.66 -1.98 0.07
CA ILE A 91 8.08 -2.49 1.30
C ILE A 91 6.87 -3.36 0.91
N PRO A 92 6.95 -4.70 1.09
CA PRO A 92 5.82 -5.56 0.80
C PRO A 92 4.65 -5.27 1.76
N SER A 93 3.43 -5.42 1.27
CA SER A 93 2.24 -5.49 2.11
C SER A 93 1.91 -6.95 2.42
N CYS A 94 1.46 -7.20 3.65
CA CYS A 94 0.94 -8.49 4.06
C CYS A 94 -0.22 -8.90 3.15
N GLN A 95 -0.10 -10.03 2.46
CA GLN A 95 -1.10 -10.53 1.52
C GLN A 95 -2.34 -11.15 2.20
N SER A 96 -2.55 -10.85 3.49
CA SER A 96 -3.74 -11.22 4.28
C SER A 96 -4.44 -9.96 4.82
N CYS A 97 -3.76 -9.13 5.61
CA CYS A 97 -4.36 -7.92 6.19
C CYS A 97 -3.95 -6.61 5.48
N GLY A 98 -2.98 -6.66 4.57
CA GLY A 98 -2.48 -5.50 3.84
C GLY A 98 -1.52 -4.59 4.61
N MET A 99 -1.23 -4.90 5.88
CA MET A 99 -0.25 -4.14 6.68
C MET A 99 1.15 -4.21 6.06
N PRO A 100 1.90 -3.09 6.01
CA PRO A 100 3.27 -3.07 5.49
C PRO A 100 4.25 -3.88 6.36
N LEU A 101 5.24 -4.51 5.72
CA LEU A 101 6.32 -5.26 6.37
C LEU A 101 7.60 -4.39 6.44
N PHE A 102 7.64 -3.46 7.41
CA PHE A 102 8.73 -2.46 7.55
C PHE A 102 10.05 -3.07 7.98
N SER A 103 10.03 -4.19 8.66
CA SER A 103 11.18 -4.88 9.18
C SER A 103 10.96 -6.40 9.15
N PRO A 104 12.02 -7.21 9.27
CA PRO A 104 11.88 -8.65 9.46
C PRO A 104 11.05 -9.04 10.68
N GLU A 105 10.96 -8.17 11.70
CA GLU A 105 10.15 -8.41 12.91
C GLU A 105 8.64 -8.32 12.63
N ASP A 106 8.24 -7.59 11.59
CA ASP A 106 6.84 -7.51 11.17
C ASP A 106 6.39 -8.78 10.43
N ALA A 107 7.34 -9.57 9.93
CA ALA A 107 7.08 -10.74 9.10
C ALA A 107 6.56 -11.93 9.91
N GLY A 108 5.69 -12.70 9.29
CA GLY A 108 5.29 -14.02 9.75
C GLY A 108 6.44 -15.02 9.68
N THR A 109 6.18 -16.27 10.03
CA THR A 109 7.19 -17.34 9.96
C THR A 109 6.74 -18.49 9.10
N GLU A 110 7.64 -18.96 8.24
CA GLU A 110 7.49 -20.18 7.44
C GLU A 110 7.65 -21.43 8.32
N LYS A 111 7.36 -22.62 7.75
CA LYS A 111 7.46 -23.90 8.50
C LYS A 111 8.86 -24.19 9.06
N ASP A 112 9.89 -23.71 8.37
CA ASP A 112 11.29 -23.86 8.76
C ASP A 112 11.76 -22.76 9.74
N GLY A 113 10.86 -21.85 10.15
CA GLY A 113 11.14 -20.73 11.04
C GLY A 113 11.74 -19.50 10.35
N THR A 114 11.94 -19.51 9.03
CA THR A 114 12.41 -18.32 8.31
C THR A 114 11.30 -17.25 8.20
N PRO A 115 11.65 -15.95 8.08
CA PRO A 115 10.66 -14.90 7.93
C PRO A 115 9.88 -15.00 6.62
N SER A 116 8.56 -14.82 6.68
CA SER A 116 7.70 -14.81 5.51
C SER A 116 7.88 -13.54 4.69
N SER A 117 7.97 -13.68 3.37
CA SER A 117 8.04 -12.55 2.45
C SER A 117 6.67 -11.96 2.10
N LEU A 118 5.58 -12.66 2.45
CA LEU A 118 4.22 -12.32 2.03
C LEU A 118 3.28 -11.97 3.18
N TYR A 119 3.51 -12.47 4.38
CA TYR A 119 2.55 -12.35 5.48
C TYR A 119 3.20 -11.75 6.71
N CYS A 120 2.41 -11.03 7.52
CA CYS A 120 2.88 -10.46 8.78
C CYS A 120 2.73 -11.45 9.95
N LEU A 121 3.42 -11.15 11.05
CA LEU A 121 3.44 -11.95 12.27
C LEU A 121 2.05 -12.18 12.88
N HIS A 122 1.10 -11.27 12.65
CA HIS A 122 -0.27 -11.40 13.17
C HIS A 122 -1.13 -12.35 12.33
N CYS A 123 -0.83 -12.48 11.04
CA CYS A 123 -1.62 -13.29 10.12
C CYS A 123 -1.08 -14.70 9.94
N TYR A 124 0.24 -14.90 9.99
CA TYR A 124 0.88 -16.15 9.59
C TYR A 124 2.06 -16.50 10.50
N GLN A 125 2.02 -17.68 11.10
CA GLN A 125 3.06 -18.17 12.01
C GLN A 125 3.29 -19.67 11.80
N HIS A 126 4.54 -20.09 11.86
CA HIS A 126 4.97 -21.48 11.76
C HIS A 126 4.42 -22.21 10.53
N GLY A 127 4.31 -21.49 9.41
CA GLY A 127 3.80 -22.05 8.16
C GLY A 127 2.28 -22.19 8.06
N ALA A 128 1.52 -21.54 8.95
CA ALA A 128 0.06 -21.58 8.95
C ALA A 128 -0.55 -20.21 9.29
N PHE A 129 -1.77 -19.96 8.77
CA PHE A 129 -2.53 -18.78 9.20
C PHE A 129 -2.97 -18.94 10.65
N THR A 130 -2.88 -17.85 11.42
CA THR A 130 -3.30 -17.81 12.84
C THR A 130 -4.82 -18.00 13.00
N GLU A 131 -5.58 -17.63 11.96
CA GLU A 131 -7.04 -17.83 11.87
C GLU A 131 -7.37 -18.46 10.51
N PRO A 132 -7.27 -19.80 10.36
CA PRO A 132 -7.36 -20.46 9.06
C PRO A 132 -8.74 -20.31 8.41
N ASP A 133 -9.81 -20.31 9.20
CA ASP A 133 -11.20 -20.22 8.73
C ASP A 133 -11.71 -18.79 8.55
N LEU A 134 -10.87 -17.77 8.83
CA LEU A 134 -11.23 -16.37 8.68
C LEU A 134 -11.58 -16.09 7.21
N THR A 135 -12.76 -15.54 6.97
CA THR A 135 -13.23 -15.11 5.65
C THR A 135 -12.79 -13.68 5.33
N GLN A 136 -12.84 -13.29 4.05
CA GLN A 136 -12.58 -11.91 3.64
C GLN A 136 -13.55 -10.93 4.31
N GLU A 137 -14.84 -11.28 4.41
CA GLU A 137 -15.84 -10.42 5.06
C GLU A 137 -15.53 -10.20 6.54
N GLU A 138 -15.05 -11.23 7.24
CA GLU A 138 -14.60 -11.09 8.63
C GLU A 138 -13.32 -10.27 8.74
N MET A 139 -12.37 -10.41 7.80
CA MET A 139 -11.20 -9.52 7.73
C MET A 139 -11.61 -8.06 7.54
N VAL A 140 -12.58 -7.76 6.68
CA VAL A 140 -13.13 -6.41 6.51
C VAL A 140 -13.70 -5.88 7.83
N LYS A 141 -14.48 -6.70 8.54
CA LYS A 141 -15.04 -6.34 9.87
C LYS A 141 -13.97 -6.12 10.92
N LYS A 142 -12.79 -6.74 10.78
CA LYS A 142 -11.63 -6.49 11.66
C LYS A 142 -10.87 -5.22 11.27
N CYS A 143 -10.69 -4.95 9.98
CA CYS A 143 -9.93 -3.79 9.48
C CYS A 143 -10.69 -2.47 9.61
N ALA A 144 -11.99 -2.45 9.29
CA ALA A 144 -12.77 -1.21 9.23
C ALA A 144 -12.77 -0.43 10.56
N PRO A 145 -12.94 -1.05 11.75
CA PRO A 145 -12.88 -0.33 13.02
C PRO A 145 -11.55 0.40 13.27
N PHE A 146 -10.41 -0.13 12.80
CA PHE A 146 -9.13 0.57 12.90
C PHE A 146 -9.13 1.86 12.07
N LEU A 147 -9.70 1.83 10.86
CA LEU A 147 -9.81 3.02 10.01
C LEU A 147 -10.75 4.06 10.61
N VAL A 148 -11.86 3.63 11.20
CA VAL A 148 -12.78 4.52 11.93
C VAL A 148 -12.07 5.17 13.12
N GLY A 149 -11.42 4.37 13.97
CA GLY A 149 -10.80 4.87 15.21
C GLY A 149 -9.58 5.76 14.95
N GLN A 150 -8.74 5.42 13.98
CA GLN A 150 -7.49 6.14 13.72
C GLN A 150 -7.71 7.36 12.82
N PHE A 151 -8.52 7.21 11.78
CA PHE A 151 -8.67 8.20 10.72
C PHE A 151 -10.04 8.87 10.68
N GLU A 152 -10.95 8.56 11.61
CA GLU A 152 -12.29 9.16 11.70
C GLU A 152 -13.09 8.98 10.41
N MET A 153 -12.84 7.87 9.70
CA MET A 153 -13.60 7.50 8.51
C MET A 153 -14.99 7.01 8.92
N PRO A 154 -16.07 7.36 8.19
CA PRO A 154 -17.37 6.73 8.37
C PRO A 154 -17.27 5.21 8.20
N LEU A 155 -17.94 4.43 9.06
CA LEU A 155 -17.82 2.97 9.08
C LEU A 155 -18.11 2.34 7.72
N GLU A 156 -19.18 2.75 7.05
CA GLU A 156 -19.54 2.26 5.71
C GLU A 156 -18.41 2.47 4.70
N LYS A 157 -17.74 3.63 4.75
CA LYS A 157 -16.59 3.94 3.88
C LYS A 157 -15.34 3.17 4.25
N ALA A 158 -15.14 2.90 5.54
CA ALA A 158 -14.06 2.05 6.02
C ALA A 158 -14.25 0.59 5.58
N GLU A 159 -15.48 0.08 5.61
CA GLU A 159 -15.83 -1.24 5.10
C GLU A 159 -15.65 -1.32 3.58
N GLU A 160 -16.10 -0.30 2.84
CA GLU A 160 -15.90 -0.19 1.38
C GLU A 160 -14.41 -0.21 1.02
N MET A 161 -13.60 0.66 1.63
CA MET A 161 -12.16 0.71 1.41
C MET A 161 -11.49 -0.63 1.74
N SER A 162 -11.82 -1.21 2.89
CA SER A 162 -11.25 -2.49 3.35
C SER A 162 -11.63 -3.63 2.40
N LYS A 163 -12.87 -3.66 1.91
CA LYS A 163 -13.35 -4.68 0.97
C LYS A 163 -12.62 -4.59 -0.37
N ILE A 164 -12.48 -3.39 -0.92
CA ILE A 164 -11.75 -3.16 -2.16
C ILE A 164 -10.29 -3.59 -1.98
N TYR A 165 -9.63 -3.11 -0.93
CA TYR A 165 -8.22 -3.40 -0.74
C TYR A 165 -7.94 -4.89 -0.48
N THR A 166 -8.70 -5.54 0.40
CA THR A 166 -8.54 -6.97 0.67
C THR A 166 -8.79 -7.83 -0.57
N SER A 167 -9.67 -7.44 -1.49
CA SER A 167 -9.91 -8.20 -2.74
C SER A 167 -8.67 -8.29 -3.65
N THR A 168 -7.69 -7.41 -3.44
CA THR A 168 -6.43 -7.43 -4.19
C THR A 168 -5.38 -8.38 -3.62
N LEU A 169 -5.54 -8.82 -2.37
CA LEU A 169 -4.54 -9.60 -1.63
C LEU A 169 -4.68 -11.10 -1.92
N SER A 170 -3.54 -11.81 -2.04
CA SER A 170 -3.55 -13.20 -2.51
C SER A 170 -4.25 -14.21 -1.60
N ARG A 171 -4.42 -13.93 -0.30
CA ARG A 171 -5.18 -14.81 0.60
C ARG A 171 -6.66 -14.90 0.24
N TRP A 172 -7.22 -13.86 -0.37
CA TRP A 172 -8.67 -13.70 -0.58
C TRP A 172 -9.09 -13.87 -2.05
N LYS A 173 -8.16 -14.29 -2.91
CA LYS A 173 -8.40 -14.64 -4.32
C LYS A 173 -8.57 -16.15 -4.45
#